data_AF-A0A822EER2-F1
#
_entry.id   AF-A0A822EER2-F1
#
_cell.length_a   1.000
_cell.length_b   1.000
_cell.length_c   1.000
_cell.angle_alpha   90.00
_cell.angle_beta   90.00
_cell.angle_gamma   90.00
#
_symmetry.space_group_name_H-M   'P 1'
#
loop_
_entity.id
_entity.type
_entity.pdbx_description
1 polymer ?
#
loop_
_entity_poly.entity_id
_entity_poly.type
_entity_poly.pdbx_seq_one_letter_code
_entity_poly.pdbx_strand_id
1 'polypeptide(L)'
;MFHRTKEQMSTYITKLFEVDTQMRNQLTKLLPNIRSGSMKEIDLTNLLNNCDLSLTNKRSIDEWIQLKTKEINELYNFQKDLEKQSHICLLTCSFVEVQKQFTSKFILRLIFHLTEKSDSPSMKIFQCFDDKVKNSTNQYTKTGSWFNENNIKTIKKQILSFIRFVELNSSKTNIKFIVNEEYADEFQMKKGVTCILYQNGIPIDFEIPSEPGQPYATNVSDHSLTLCWSKPIDGSQSIQHYKVYRNNCLDKAWKLLLTTDDTILSVNISDLSNGRYQFKIQGVTLVGDTLESDASDEI
;
A
#
# COMPACT_ATOMS: atom_id res chain seq x y z
N MET A 1 -2.25 -0.07 -13.99
CA MET A 1 -2.08 -1.19 -13.03
C MET A 1 -3.39 -1.56 -12.32
N PHE A 2 -4.16 -0.58 -11.82
CA PHE A 2 -5.38 -0.81 -11.03
C PHE A 2 -6.64 -1.10 -11.88
N HIS A 3 -6.78 -2.32 -12.37
CA HIS A 3 -7.92 -2.72 -13.22
C HIS A 3 -9.24 -2.76 -12.43
N ARG A 4 -9.19 -2.95 -11.12
CA ARG A 4 -10.37 -3.21 -10.30
C ARG A 4 -11.13 -1.95 -9.96
N THR A 5 -10.43 -0.84 -9.75
CA THR A 5 -11.08 0.48 -9.66
C THR A 5 -11.84 0.81 -10.95
N LYS A 6 -11.30 0.40 -12.11
CA LYS A 6 -12.01 0.55 -13.40
C LYS A 6 -13.26 -0.34 -13.46
N GLU A 7 -13.20 -1.58 -12.99
CA GLU A 7 -14.38 -2.46 -12.89
C GLU A 7 -15.46 -1.91 -11.94
N GLN A 8 -15.05 -1.36 -10.79
CA GLN A 8 -15.97 -0.69 -9.87
C GLN A 8 -16.70 0.48 -10.53
N MET A 9 -15.98 1.32 -11.29
CA MET A 9 -16.58 2.41 -12.05
C MET A 9 -17.55 1.91 -13.12
N SER A 10 -17.18 0.87 -13.88
CA SER A 10 -18.05 0.26 -14.89
C SER A 10 -19.33 -0.31 -14.29
N THR A 11 -19.21 -0.98 -13.14
CA THR A 11 -20.36 -1.53 -12.41
C THR A 11 -21.27 -0.42 -11.91
N TYR A 12 -20.70 0.66 -11.37
CA TYR A 12 -21.47 1.82 -10.91
C TYR A 12 -22.26 2.49 -12.05
N ILE A 13 -21.61 2.73 -13.20
CA ILE A 13 -22.26 3.30 -14.39
C ILE A 13 -23.43 2.41 -14.84
N THR A 14 -23.22 1.09 -14.88
CA THR A 14 -24.27 0.14 -15.26
C THR A 14 -25.49 0.25 -14.34
N LYS A 15 -25.29 0.35 -13.02
CA LYS A 15 -26.39 0.49 -12.06
C LYS A 15 -27.09 1.84 -12.12
N LEU A 16 -26.38 2.92 -12.45
CA LEU A 16 -27.03 4.22 -12.71
C LEU A 16 -27.99 4.13 -13.91
N PHE A 17 -27.61 3.43 -14.97
CA PHE A 17 -28.49 3.18 -16.11
C PHE A 17 -29.70 2.30 -15.72
N GLU A 18 -29.51 1.30 -14.88
CA GLU A 18 -30.61 0.47 -14.37
C GLU A 18 -31.64 1.31 -13.58
N VAL A 19 -31.18 2.21 -12.71
CA VAL A 19 -32.06 3.12 -11.96
C VAL A 19 -32.82 4.07 -12.88
N ASP A 20 -32.16 4.71 -13.85
CA ASP A 20 -32.83 5.59 -14.81
C ASP A 20 -33.91 4.82 -15.59
N THR A 21 -33.60 3.58 -15.99
CA THR A 21 -34.55 2.70 -16.68
C THR A 21 -35.74 2.34 -15.79
N GLN A 22 -35.51 2.00 -14.52
CA GLN A 22 -36.57 1.70 -13.55
C GLN A 22 -37.48 2.91 -13.31
N MET A 23 -36.90 4.11 -13.17
CA MET A 23 -37.66 5.35 -12.99
C MET A 23 -38.55 5.64 -14.21
N ARG A 24 -38.00 5.52 -15.43
CA ARG A 24 -38.77 5.68 -16.68
C ARG A 24 -39.91 4.65 -16.76
N ASN A 25 -39.66 3.40 -16.39
CA ASN A 25 -40.67 2.35 -16.37
C ASN A 25 -41.79 2.61 -15.35
N GLN A 26 -41.49 3.23 -14.20
CA GLN A 26 -42.51 3.63 -13.24
C GLN A 26 -43.32 4.85 -13.74
N LEU A 27 -42.65 5.85 -14.31
CA LEU A 27 -43.32 7.02 -14.89
C LEU A 27 -44.25 6.66 -16.06
N THR A 28 -43.83 5.76 -16.94
CA THR A 28 -44.67 5.28 -18.07
C THR A 28 -45.93 4.54 -17.61
N LYS A 29 -45.91 3.93 -16.43
CA LYS A 29 -47.10 3.31 -15.82
C LYS A 29 -47.98 4.33 -15.09
N LEU A 30 -47.38 5.26 -14.35
CA LEU A 30 -48.11 6.23 -13.54
C LEU A 30 -48.79 7.33 -14.38
N LEU A 31 -48.10 7.89 -15.38
CA LEU A 31 -48.60 9.05 -16.13
C LEU A 31 -49.93 8.78 -16.88
N PRO A 32 -50.13 7.64 -17.58
CA PRO A 32 -51.42 7.34 -18.19
C PRO A 32 -52.53 7.12 -17.16
N ASN A 33 -52.21 6.53 -16.01
CA ASN A 33 -53.17 6.26 -14.94
C ASN A 33 -53.63 7.54 -14.24
N ILE A 34 -52.71 8.49 -14.01
CA ILE A 34 -53.05 9.81 -13.48
C ILE A 34 -53.94 10.58 -14.49
N ARG A 35 -53.59 10.54 -15.79
CA ARG A 35 -54.39 11.20 -16.85
C ARG A 35 -55.80 10.63 -17.00
N SER A 36 -55.98 9.33 -16.77
CA SER A 36 -57.29 8.66 -16.80
C SER A 36 -58.09 8.83 -15.51
N GLY A 37 -57.52 9.47 -14.48
CA GLY A 37 -58.14 9.63 -13.16
C GLY A 37 -58.14 8.36 -12.29
N SER A 38 -57.44 7.31 -12.72
CA SER A 38 -57.35 6.03 -11.98
C SER A 38 -56.31 6.06 -10.84
N MET A 39 -55.36 7.00 -10.89
CA MET A 39 -54.36 7.26 -9.83
C MET A 39 -54.32 8.75 -9.47
N LYS A 40 -53.78 9.07 -8.29
CA LYS A 40 -53.71 10.45 -7.79
C LYS A 40 -52.31 11.03 -8.00
N GLU A 41 -52.22 12.34 -8.14
CA GLU A 41 -50.94 13.07 -8.29
C GLU A 41 -50.00 12.85 -7.08
N ILE A 42 -50.54 12.53 -5.90
CA ILE A 42 -49.77 12.14 -4.70
C ILE A 42 -48.83 10.96 -4.97
N ASP A 43 -49.19 10.03 -5.86
CA ASP A 43 -48.37 8.85 -6.19
C ASP A 43 -47.11 9.25 -6.98
N LEU A 44 -47.23 10.29 -7.82
CA LEU A 44 -46.09 10.91 -8.51
C LEU A 44 -45.20 11.66 -7.52
N THR A 45 -45.78 12.43 -6.60
CA THR A 45 -45.03 13.14 -5.55
C THR A 45 -44.27 12.17 -4.65
N ASN A 46 -44.88 11.05 -4.27
CA ASN A 46 -44.22 10.00 -3.47
C ASN A 46 -43.06 9.37 -4.23
N LEU A 47 -43.22 9.10 -5.53
CA LEU A 47 -42.14 8.58 -6.37
C LEU A 47 -40.94 9.54 -6.44
N LEU A 48 -41.19 10.82 -6.69
CA LEU A 48 -40.14 11.84 -6.77
C LEU A 48 -39.44 12.05 -5.42
N ASN A 49 -40.21 12.13 -4.33
CA ASN A 49 -39.65 12.22 -2.97
C ASN A 49 -38.81 10.99 -2.62
N ASN A 50 -39.22 9.79 -3.03
CA ASN A 50 -38.40 8.59 -2.84
C ASN A 50 -37.09 8.67 -3.61
N CYS A 51 -37.07 9.28 -4.81
CA CYS A 51 -35.84 9.52 -5.56
C CYS A 51 -34.92 10.53 -4.86
N ASP A 52 -35.48 11.62 -4.33
CA ASP A 52 -34.72 12.66 -3.62
C ASP A 52 -34.17 12.18 -2.26
N LEU A 53 -34.93 11.33 -1.55
CA LEU A 53 -34.51 10.72 -0.28
C LEU A 53 -33.57 9.52 -0.47
N SER A 54 -33.51 8.94 -1.67
CA SER A 54 -32.58 7.87 -1.99
C SER A 54 -31.17 8.39 -2.22
N LEU A 55 -30.19 7.49 -2.17
CA LEU A 55 -28.78 7.78 -2.43
C LEU A 55 -28.48 8.04 -3.90
N THR A 56 -29.49 7.99 -4.77
CA THR A 56 -29.39 8.32 -6.19
C THR A 56 -29.72 9.79 -6.46
N ASN A 57 -29.94 10.61 -5.42
CA ASN A 57 -30.04 12.06 -5.61
C ASN A 57 -28.71 12.61 -6.17
N LYS A 58 -28.81 13.68 -6.96
CA LYS A 58 -27.67 14.30 -7.65
C LYS A 58 -26.51 14.63 -6.70
N ARG A 59 -26.81 15.17 -5.52
CA ARG A 59 -25.78 15.56 -4.54
C ARG A 59 -24.97 14.36 -4.05
N SER A 60 -25.63 13.25 -3.74
CA SER A 60 -24.98 12.02 -3.28
C SER A 60 -24.11 11.39 -4.38
N ILE A 61 -24.56 11.44 -5.64
CA ILE A 61 -23.78 11.02 -6.80
C ILE A 61 -22.56 11.92 -6.98
N ASP A 62 -22.73 13.24 -6.95
CA ASP A 62 -21.64 14.22 -7.09
C ASP A 62 -20.59 14.05 -5.97
N GLU A 63 -21.02 13.89 -4.72
CA GLU A 63 -20.13 13.61 -3.58
C GLU A 63 -19.34 12.31 -3.78
N TRP A 64 -20.00 11.24 -4.24
CA TRP A 64 -19.34 9.96 -4.50
C TRP A 64 -18.32 10.06 -5.64
N ILE A 65 -18.68 10.73 -6.75
CA ILE A 65 -17.77 10.97 -7.88
C ILE A 65 -16.55 11.76 -7.44
N GLN A 66 -16.73 12.81 -6.62
CA GLN A 66 -15.62 13.58 -6.08
C GLN A 66 -14.68 12.73 -5.22
N LEU A 67 -15.23 11.90 -4.34
CA LEU A 67 -14.43 11.00 -3.49
C LEU A 67 -13.67 9.97 -4.33
N LYS A 68 -14.33 9.35 -5.33
CA LYS A 68 -13.68 8.40 -6.23
C LYS A 68 -12.62 9.03 -7.12
N THR A 69 -12.83 10.28 -7.54
CA THR A 69 -11.81 11.04 -8.29
C THR A 69 -10.57 11.25 -7.43
N LYS A 70 -10.73 11.63 -6.16
CA LYS A 70 -9.60 11.76 -5.21
C LYS A 70 -8.88 10.41 -5.01
N GLU A 71 -9.64 9.33 -4.86
CA GLU A 71 -9.10 7.97 -4.73
C GLU A 71 -8.24 7.58 -5.93
N ILE A 72 -8.76 7.76 -7.15
CA ILE A 72 -8.05 7.49 -8.40
C ILE A 72 -6.79 8.34 -8.53
N ASN A 73 -6.84 9.62 -8.14
CA ASN A 73 -5.68 10.49 -8.20
C ASN A 73 -4.53 10.01 -7.29
N GLU A 74 -4.83 9.53 -6.08
CA GLU A 74 -3.80 8.95 -5.20
C GLU A 74 -3.22 7.65 -5.77
N LEU A 75 -4.06 6.77 -6.33
CA LEU A 75 -3.59 5.55 -7.01
C LEU A 75 -2.69 5.88 -8.20
N TYR A 76 -3.06 6.88 -8.99
CA TYR A 76 -2.25 7.34 -10.11
C TYR A 76 -0.89 7.88 -9.65
N ASN A 77 -0.86 8.64 -8.55
CA ASN A 77 0.40 9.12 -7.98
C ASN A 77 1.30 7.96 -7.54
N PHE A 78 0.74 6.94 -6.87
CA PHE A 78 1.49 5.73 -6.50
C PHE A 78 2.04 4.99 -7.72
N GLN A 79 1.21 4.78 -8.73
CA GLN A 79 1.64 4.13 -9.97
C GLN A 79 2.77 4.92 -10.64
N LYS A 80 2.62 6.25 -10.73
CA LYS A 80 3.62 7.13 -11.34
C LYS A 80 4.97 7.08 -10.61
N ASP A 81 4.97 7.01 -9.28
CA ASP A 81 6.22 6.91 -8.51
C ASP A 81 6.90 5.55 -8.69
N LEU A 82 6.13 4.47 -8.80
CA LEU A 82 6.64 3.13 -9.08
C LEU A 82 7.16 2.99 -10.52
N GLU A 83 6.50 3.61 -11.51
CA GLU A 83 6.89 3.58 -12.93
C GLU A 83 8.22 4.27 -13.21
N LYS A 84 8.65 5.21 -12.36
CA LYS A 84 9.97 5.87 -12.48
C LYS A 84 11.13 4.88 -12.30
N GLN A 85 10.88 3.74 -11.67
CA GLN A 85 11.90 2.78 -11.30
C GLN A 85 12.00 1.66 -12.35
N SER A 86 13.09 1.65 -13.12
CA SER A 86 13.33 0.67 -14.21
C SER A 86 13.40 -0.78 -13.74
N HIS A 87 13.76 -1.01 -12.47
CA HIS A 87 13.92 -2.35 -11.88
C HIS A 87 12.61 -2.92 -11.33
N ILE A 88 11.52 -2.14 -11.34
CA ILE A 88 10.19 -2.58 -10.88
C ILE A 88 9.37 -3.09 -12.06
N CYS A 89 8.84 -4.31 -11.94
CA CYS A 89 7.89 -4.86 -12.89
C CYS A 89 6.45 -4.68 -12.40
N LEU A 90 5.69 -3.82 -13.07
CA LEU A 90 4.27 -3.60 -12.78
C LEU A 90 3.42 -4.62 -13.55
N LEU A 91 2.73 -5.50 -12.82
CA LEU A 91 1.86 -6.50 -13.42
C LEU A 91 0.44 -5.98 -13.57
N THR A 92 -0.14 -6.22 -14.75
CA THR A 92 -1.55 -5.98 -15.06
C THR A 92 -2.36 -7.27 -15.18
N CYS A 93 -1.69 -8.43 -15.18
CA CYS A 93 -2.26 -9.77 -15.27
C CYS A 93 -2.08 -10.57 -13.97
N SER A 94 -2.62 -11.78 -13.93
CA SER A 94 -2.55 -12.67 -12.76
C SER A 94 -1.11 -13.08 -12.46
N PHE A 95 -0.69 -12.95 -11.20
CA PHE A 95 0.65 -13.39 -10.78
C PHE A 95 0.88 -14.88 -11.04
N VAL A 96 -0.15 -15.72 -10.90
CA VAL A 96 -0.05 -17.17 -11.13
C VAL A 96 0.38 -17.49 -12.57
N GLU A 97 -0.03 -16.67 -13.54
CA GLU A 97 0.32 -16.86 -14.95
C GLU A 97 1.79 -16.50 -15.22
N VAL A 98 2.28 -15.45 -14.56
CA VAL A 98 3.64 -14.93 -14.79
C VAL A 98 4.66 -15.59 -13.88
N GLN A 99 4.25 -16.22 -12.77
CA GLN A 99 5.14 -16.86 -11.80
C GLN A 99 6.05 -17.89 -12.45
N LYS A 100 5.53 -18.65 -13.42
CA LYS A 100 6.28 -19.68 -14.15
C LYS A 100 7.37 -19.14 -15.07
N GLN A 101 7.32 -17.84 -15.40
CA GLN A 101 8.26 -17.18 -16.31
C GLN A 101 9.48 -16.62 -15.59
N PHE A 102 9.45 -16.53 -14.26
CA PHE A 102 10.56 -15.98 -13.49
C PHE A 102 11.61 -17.06 -13.18
N THR A 103 12.86 -16.77 -13.55
CA THR A 103 14.03 -17.61 -13.27
C THR A 103 14.81 -17.15 -12.03
N SER A 104 14.47 -15.99 -11.48
CA SER A 104 15.12 -15.42 -10.29
C SER A 104 14.88 -16.28 -9.06
N LYS A 105 15.93 -16.50 -8.26
CA LYS A 105 15.84 -17.23 -6.99
C LYS A 105 14.87 -16.56 -6.02
N PHE A 106 14.87 -15.23 -6.00
CA PHE A 106 14.02 -14.42 -5.14
C PHE A 106 13.09 -13.51 -5.93
N ILE A 107 11.88 -13.34 -5.42
CA ILE A 107 10.91 -12.36 -5.94
C ILE A 107 10.33 -11.60 -4.76
N LEU A 108 10.59 -10.29 -4.69
CA LEU A 108 9.97 -9.41 -3.70
C LEU A 108 8.76 -8.71 -4.34
N ARG A 109 7.59 -8.94 -3.77
CA ARG A 109 6.31 -8.53 -4.34
C ARG A 109 5.61 -7.52 -3.43
N LEU A 110 5.29 -6.35 -3.97
CA LEU A 110 4.41 -5.36 -3.34
C LEU A 110 2.99 -5.55 -3.87
N ILE A 111 2.03 -5.82 -2.99
CA ILE A 111 0.65 -6.13 -3.36
C ILE A 111 -0.28 -5.06 -2.78
N PHE A 112 -1.05 -4.44 -3.66
CA PHE A 112 -2.13 -3.53 -3.27
C PHE A 112 -3.40 -4.33 -2.99
N HIS A 113 -3.89 -4.26 -1.75
CA HIS A 113 -5.15 -4.84 -1.27
C HIS A 113 -6.13 -3.72 -0.92
N LEU A 114 -6.50 -2.93 -1.92
CA LEU A 114 -7.30 -1.71 -1.73
C LEU A 114 -8.79 -1.92 -2.01
N THR A 115 -9.14 -2.92 -2.81
CA THR A 115 -10.52 -3.23 -3.16
C THR A 115 -10.96 -4.53 -2.48
N GLU A 116 -11.98 -4.47 -1.63
CA GLU A 116 -12.65 -5.69 -1.14
C GLU A 116 -13.59 -6.21 -2.25
N LYS A 117 -13.75 -7.53 -2.37
CA LYS A 117 -14.71 -8.11 -3.34
C LYS A 117 -16.14 -7.65 -3.06
N SER A 118 -16.47 -7.41 -1.79
CA SER A 118 -17.76 -6.96 -1.29
C SER A 118 -17.94 -5.43 -1.36
N ASP A 119 -16.84 -4.66 -1.44
CA ASP A 119 -16.81 -3.20 -1.35
C ASP A 119 -17.35 -2.47 -2.58
N SER A 120 -18.06 -3.14 -3.50
CA SER A 120 -18.77 -2.40 -4.53
C SER A 120 -19.88 -1.60 -3.82
N PRO A 121 -19.81 -0.25 -3.78
CA PRO A 121 -20.92 0.56 -3.25
C PRO A 121 -22.19 0.31 -4.08
N SER A 122 -21.99 -0.25 -5.28
CA SER A 122 -23.01 -0.78 -6.17
C SER A 122 -23.97 -1.78 -5.50
N MET A 123 -23.56 -2.60 -4.53
CA MET A 123 -24.48 -3.61 -3.95
C MET A 123 -25.44 -3.04 -2.90
N LYS A 124 -25.14 -1.89 -2.27
CA LYS A 124 -25.96 -1.31 -1.20
C LYS A 124 -26.69 -0.02 -1.61
N ILE A 125 -26.06 0.84 -2.42
CA ILE A 125 -26.66 2.11 -2.90
C ILE A 125 -27.96 1.88 -3.69
N PHE A 126 -28.07 0.74 -4.36
CA PHE A 126 -29.16 0.46 -5.29
C PHE A 126 -30.25 -0.49 -4.72
N GLN A 127 -30.16 -0.84 -3.43
CA GLN A 127 -31.20 -1.61 -2.74
C GLN A 127 -32.49 -0.81 -2.51
N CYS A 128 -32.48 0.51 -2.75
CA CYS A 128 -33.64 1.39 -2.56
C CYS A 128 -34.85 1.09 -3.47
N PHE A 129 -34.64 0.39 -4.60
CA PHE A 129 -35.73 0.01 -5.52
C PHE A 129 -36.21 -1.44 -5.33
N ASP A 130 -35.64 -2.17 -4.36
CA ASP A 130 -36.11 -3.49 -3.98
C ASP A 130 -37.18 -3.35 -2.87
N ASP A 131 -38.43 -3.67 -3.19
CA ASP A 131 -39.60 -3.51 -2.29
C ASP A 131 -39.48 -4.26 -0.94
N LYS A 132 -38.47 -5.12 -0.78
CA LYS A 132 -38.26 -5.96 0.41
C LYS A 132 -37.38 -5.33 1.51
N VAL A 133 -36.73 -4.19 1.27
CA VAL A 133 -35.73 -3.63 2.22
C VAL A 133 -36.04 -2.17 2.58
N LYS A 134 -37.21 -1.92 3.19
CA LYS A 134 -37.58 -0.58 3.68
C LYS A 134 -37.07 -0.24 5.10
N ASN A 135 -36.46 -1.19 5.81
CA ASN A 135 -36.14 -1.06 7.24
C ASN A 135 -34.66 -1.31 7.59
N SER A 136 -33.71 -0.68 6.90
CA SER A 136 -32.34 -0.59 7.42
C SER A 136 -31.81 0.82 7.30
N THR A 137 -31.75 1.51 8.44
CA THR A 137 -30.92 2.69 8.69
C THR A 137 -29.45 2.31 8.54
N ASN A 138 -29.00 2.14 7.30
CA ASN A 138 -27.61 1.83 7.02
C ASN A 138 -26.83 3.15 7.03
N GLN A 139 -26.09 3.38 8.12
CA GLN A 139 -24.99 4.34 8.14
C GLN A 139 -23.98 3.92 7.07
N TYR A 140 -23.98 4.64 5.95
CA TYR A 140 -22.95 4.52 4.93
C TYR A 140 -21.63 5.03 5.50
N THR A 141 -20.62 4.16 5.59
CA THR A 141 -19.23 4.61 5.63
C THR A 141 -18.92 5.14 4.23
N LYS A 142 -18.86 6.47 4.08
CA LYS A 142 -18.72 7.22 2.81
C LYS A 142 -17.46 6.91 1.98
N THR A 143 -16.55 6.08 2.48
CA THR A 143 -15.28 5.74 1.82
C THR A 143 -15.08 4.23 1.82
N GLY A 144 -14.46 3.69 0.77
CA GLY A 144 -13.84 2.36 0.89
C GLY A 144 -12.93 2.38 2.12
N SER A 145 -12.94 1.30 2.91
CA SER A 145 -12.31 1.26 4.24
C SER A 145 -10.85 1.74 4.26
N TRP A 146 -10.16 1.70 3.11
CA TRP A 146 -8.77 2.09 2.96
C TRP A 146 -8.55 3.60 2.73
N PHE A 147 -9.47 4.33 2.09
CA PHE A 147 -9.22 5.70 1.61
C PHE A 147 -9.49 6.74 2.70
N ASN A 148 -8.52 6.88 3.63
CA ASN A 148 -8.46 7.92 4.64
C ASN A 148 -7.01 8.40 4.83
N GLU A 149 -6.81 9.57 5.42
CA GLU A 149 -5.49 10.20 5.51
C GLU A 149 -4.43 9.34 6.21
N ASN A 150 -4.80 8.66 7.29
CA ASN A 150 -3.87 7.84 8.07
C ASN A 150 -3.40 6.63 7.25
N ASN A 151 -4.35 5.93 6.62
CA ASN A 151 -4.04 4.80 5.74
C ASN A 151 -3.20 5.23 4.54
N ILE A 152 -3.52 6.37 3.92
CA ILE A 152 -2.75 6.93 2.80
C ILE A 152 -1.31 7.21 3.24
N LYS A 153 -1.09 7.78 4.42
CA LYS A 153 0.26 8.01 4.97
C LYS A 153 1.01 6.69 5.19
N THR A 154 0.36 5.68 5.76
CA THR A 154 0.96 4.35 5.97
C THR A 154 1.35 3.70 4.64
N ILE A 155 0.45 3.70 3.66
CA ILE A 155 0.69 3.16 2.31
C ILE A 155 1.86 3.91 1.64
N LYS A 156 1.88 5.24 1.72
CA LYS A 156 3.00 6.07 1.22
C LYS A 156 4.33 5.68 1.86
N LYS A 157 4.37 5.49 3.19
CA LYS A 157 5.59 5.06 3.91
C LYS A 157 6.06 3.69 3.40
N GLN A 158 5.15 2.73 3.23
CA GLN A 158 5.49 1.38 2.75
C GLN A 158 5.99 1.39 1.29
N ILE A 159 5.33 2.12 0.40
CA ILE A 159 5.76 2.27 -1.00
C ILE A 159 7.14 2.91 -1.08
N LEU A 160 7.38 3.98 -0.31
CA LEU A 160 8.68 4.65 -0.30
C LEU A 160 9.79 3.73 0.22
N SER A 161 9.51 2.94 1.26
CA SER A 161 10.44 1.95 1.80
C SER A 161 10.77 0.87 0.76
N PHE A 162 9.76 0.41 0.03
CA PHE A 162 9.94 -0.52 -1.09
C PHE A 162 10.80 0.07 -2.21
N ILE A 163 10.50 1.29 -2.67
CA ILE A 163 11.27 1.96 -3.74
C ILE A 163 12.74 2.11 -3.32
N ARG A 164 13.01 2.62 -2.12
CA ARG A 164 14.39 2.77 -1.62
C ARG A 164 15.13 1.43 -1.55
N PHE A 165 14.44 0.38 -1.12
CA PHE A 165 15.03 -0.97 -1.07
C PHE A 165 15.35 -1.49 -2.48
N VAL A 166 14.48 -1.24 -3.47
CA VAL A 166 14.70 -1.58 -4.88
C VAL A 166 15.93 -0.84 -5.42
N GLU A 167 16.02 0.47 -5.17
CA GLU A 167 17.13 1.31 -5.64
C GLU A 167 18.49 0.80 -5.12
N LEU A 168 18.58 0.51 -3.83
CA LEU A 168 19.78 -0.03 -3.18
C LEU A 168 20.20 -1.40 -3.72
N ASN A 169 19.23 -2.21 -4.14
CA ASN A 169 19.44 -3.59 -4.55
C ASN A 169 19.25 -3.79 -6.06
N SER A 170 19.26 -2.69 -6.83
CA SER A 170 19.08 -2.68 -8.28
C SER A 170 20.16 -3.43 -9.06
N SER A 171 21.37 -3.52 -8.49
CA SER A 171 22.51 -4.26 -9.06
C SER A 171 22.43 -5.77 -8.83
N LYS A 172 21.54 -6.25 -7.95
CA LYS A 172 21.41 -7.67 -7.60
C LYS A 172 20.53 -8.40 -8.63
N THR A 173 21.08 -9.40 -9.31
CA THR A 173 20.39 -10.16 -10.36
C THR A 173 19.58 -11.35 -9.86
N ASN A 174 19.82 -11.77 -8.61
CA ASN A 174 19.16 -12.92 -7.98
C ASN A 174 17.75 -12.60 -7.44
N ILE A 175 17.38 -11.32 -7.35
CA ILE A 175 16.08 -10.84 -6.91
C ILE A 175 15.36 -10.09 -8.02
N LYS A 176 14.04 -10.27 -8.11
CA LYS A 176 13.16 -9.48 -8.98
C LYS A 176 12.12 -8.75 -8.15
N PHE A 177 11.83 -7.51 -8.52
CA PHE A 177 10.85 -6.66 -7.84
C PHE A 177 9.57 -6.57 -8.66
N ILE A 178 8.46 -6.90 -8.04
CA ILE A 178 7.16 -6.99 -8.69
C ILE A 178 6.14 -6.19 -7.90
N VAL A 179 5.25 -5.51 -8.60
CA VAL A 179 4.16 -4.76 -8.00
C VAL A 179 2.87 -5.09 -8.73
N ASN A 180 1.82 -5.43 -7.98
CA ASN A 180 0.52 -5.76 -8.57
C ASN A 180 -0.64 -5.44 -7.59
N GLU A 181 -1.86 -5.64 -8.07
CA GLU A 181 -3.08 -5.53 -7.28
C GLU A 181 -3.70 -6.93 -7.02
N GLU A 182 -4.20 -7.17 -5.81
CA GLU A 182 -5.02 -8.32 -5.44
C GLU A 182 -6.22 -7.89 -4.57
N TYR A 183 -7.18 -8.80 -4.32
CA TYR A 183 -8.37 -8.40 -3.56
C TYR A 183 -7.92 -8.35 -2.11
N ALA A 184 -8.49 -7.43 -1.33
CA ALA A 184 -8.43 -7.60 0.10
C ALA A 184 -9.15 -8.91 0.46
N ASP A 185 -8.41 -9.85 1.04
CA ASP A 185 -8.97 -11.10 1.53
C ASP A 185 -9.53 -10.85 2.93
N GLU A 186 -10.85 -10.91 3.08
CA GLU A 186 -11.55 -10.73 4.36
C GLU A 186 -11.09 -11.75 5.41
N PHE A 187 -10.62 -12.94 4.99
CA PHE A 187 -10.12 -13.96 5.90
C PHE A 187 -8.67 -13.71 6.35
N GLN A 188 -7.88 -12.94 5.60
CA GLN A 188 -6.48 -12.64 5.93
C GLN A 188 -6.28 -11.27 6.58
N MET A 189 -7.34 -10.45 6.70
CA MET A 189 -7.31 -9.09 7.27
C MET A 189 -6.25 -8.14 6.67
N LYS A 190 -5.77 -8.42 5.45
CA LYS A 190 -4.76 -7.58 4.78
C LYS A 190 -5.44 -6.43 4.07
N LYS A 191 -5.43 -5.24 4.69
CA LYS A 191 -5.88 -3.98 4.08
C LYS A 191 -4.69 -3.07 3.79
N GLY A 192 -4.71 -2.38 2.64
CA GLY A 192 -3.64 -1.45 2.26
C GLY A 192 -2.61 -2.09 1.33
N VAL A 193 -1.35 -2.11 1.75
CA VAL A 193 -0.24 -2.67 0.95
C VAL A 193 0.50 -3.73 1.77
N THR A 194 0.83 -4.85 1.14
CA THR A 194 1.66 -5.90 1.74
C THR A 194 2.90 -6.19 0.90
N CYS A 195 3.97 -6.59 1.56
CA CYS A 195 5.15 -7.15 0.91
C CYS A 195 5.18 -8.66 1.16
N ILE A 196 5.49 -9.45 0.13
CA ILE A 196 5.75 -10.88 0.27
C ILE A 196 7.03 -11.20 -0.48
N LEU A 197 7.95 -11.89 0.18
CA LEU A 197 9.15 -12.43 -0.44
C LEU A 197 8.92 -13.89 -0.80
N TYR A 198 9.27 -14.26 -2.03
CA TYR A 198 9.27 -15.64 -2.48
C TYR A 198 10.72 -16.12 -2.65
N GLN A 199 11.02 -17.31 -2.15
CA GLN A 199 12.27 -18.03 -2.41
C GLN A 199 11.93 -19.31 -3.16
N ASN A 200 12.46 -19.46 -4.39
CA ASN A 200 12.18 -20.60 -5.26
C ASN A 200 10.67 -20.87 -5.43
N GLY A 201 9.86 -19.81 -5.49
CA GLY A 201 8.40 -19.88 -5.64
C GLY A 201 7.60 -20.14 -4.36
N ILE A 202 8.26 -20.28 -3.21
CA ILE A 202 7.61 -20.48 -1.90
C ILE A 202 7.63 -19.14 -1.14
N PRO A 203 6.48 -18.67 -0.61
CA PRO A 203 6.45 -17.45 0.20
C PRO A 203 7.17 -17.67 1.53
N ILE A 204 7.96 -16.69 1.95
CA ILE A 204 8.66 -16.67 3.23
C ILE A 204 8.34 -15.37 3.98
N ASP A 205 8.38 -15.44 5.31
CA ASP A 205 8.20 -14.27 6.15
C ASP A 205 9.34 -13.28 5.92
N PHE A 206 8.95 -12.08 5.49
CA PHE A 206 9.89 -11.01 5.19
C PHE A 206 9.18 -9.67 5.26
N GLU A 207 9.84 -8.73 5.91
CA GLU A 207 9.42 -7.33 5.97
C GLU A 207 10.65 -6.49 5.67
N ILE A 208 10.49 -5.48 4.81
CA ILE A 208 11.59 -4.58 4.43
C ILE A 208 12.02 -3.82 5.68
N PRO A 209 13.27 -4.00 6.15
CA PRO A 209 13.67 -3.34 7.38
C PRO A 209 13.78 -1.84 7.19
N SER A 210 13.43 -1.08 8.25
CA SER A 210 13.86 0.31 8.34
C SER A 210 15.38 0.41 8.54
N GLU A 211 15.92 1.63 8.55
CA GLU A 211 17.31 1.83 8.95
C GLU A 211 17.54 1.37 10.41
N PRO A 212 18.73 0.83 10.72
CA PRO A 212 19.16 0.63 12.11
C PRO A 212 19.23 1.98 12.84
N GLY A 213 19.11 1.95 14.17
CA GLY A 213 19.25 3.18 14.95
C GLY A 213 20.65 3.78 14.86
N GLN A 214 20.74 5.09 15.09
CA GLN A 214 22.01 5.82 15.11
C GLN A 214 22.99 5.14 16.09
N PRO A 215 24.20 4.78 15.64
CA PRO A 215 25.18 4.13 16.49
C PRO A 215 25.81 5.12 17.46
N TYR A 216 26.17 4.64 18.65
CA TYR A 216 26.84 5.41 19.69
C TYR A 216 27.99 4.60 20.30
N ALA A 217 29.05 5.29 20.73
CA ALA A 217 30.20 4.65 21.34
C ALA A 217 30.10 4.63 22.88
N THR A 218 30.63 3.56 23.44
CA THR A 218 30.80 3.32 24.88
C THR A 218 32.19 2.76 25.13
N ASN A 219 32.67 2.74 26.37
CA ASN A 219 33.99 2.19 26.73
C ASN A 219 35.14 2.71 25.84
N VAL A 220 35.15 4.02 25.60
CA VAL A 220 36.14 4.67 24.75
C VAL A 220 37.49 4.74 25.47
N SER A 221 38.55 4.31 24.80
CA SER A 221 39.95 4.41 25.20
C SER A 221 40.76 5.03 24.06
N ASP A 222 42.06 5.28 24.29
CA ASP A 222 42.95 5.85 23.27
C ASP A 222 43.06 5.00 21.99
N HIS A 223 42.76 3.69 22.08
CA HIS A 223 42.95 2.74 20.97
C HIS A 223 41.73 1.87 20.68
N SER A 224 40.65 2.00 21.44
CA SER A 224 39.47 1.17 21.27
C SER A 224 38.18 1.84 21.70
N LEU A 225 37.06 1.36 21.17
CA LEU A 225 35.73 1.70 21.67
C LEU A 225 34.77 0.53 21.46
N THR A 226 33.69 0.49 22.23
CA THR A 226 32.55 -0.40 21.97
C THR A 226 31.46 0.40 21.27
N LEU A 227 31.18 0.05 20.00
CA LEU A 227 30.11 0.66 19.23
C LEU A 227 28.81 -0.12 19.46
N CYS A 228 27.72 0.58 19.76
CA CYS A 228 26.39 0.02 20.01
C CYS A 228 25.35 0.68 19.10
N TRP A 229 24.28 -0.04 18.75
CA TRP A 229 23.15 0.50 17.99
C TRP A 229 21.85 -0.25 18.33
N SER A 230 20.71 0.25 17.84
CA SER A 230 19.44 -0.46 17.95
C SER A 230 19.03 -1.10 16.63
N LYS A 231 18.32 -2.22 16.72
CA LYS A 231 17.72 -2.88 15.56
C LYS A 231 16.70 -1.95 14.86
N PRO A 232 16.43 -2.16 13.56
CA PRO A 232 15.34 -1.51 12.86
C PRO A 232 14.01 -1.60 13.61
N ILE A 233 13.18 -0.55 13.55
CA ILE A 233 11.84 -0.55 14.15
C ILE A 233 10.94 -1.50 13.35
N ASP A 234 10.95 -1.36 12.03
CA ASP A 234 10.20 -2.19 11.10
C ASP A 234 11.13 -3.28 10.52
N GLY A 235 10.65 -4.50 10.32
CA GLY A 235 11.38 -5.57 9.63
C GLY A 235 12.65 -6.11 10.31
N SER A 236 12.86 -5.87 11.61
CA SER A 236 14.07 -6.35 12.32
C SER A 236 14.31 -7.87 12.22
N GLN A 237 13.26 -8.68 12.08
CA GLN A 237 13.36 -10.13 11.93
C GLN A 237 13.96 -10.57 10.57
N SER A 238 13.99 -9.68 9.59
CA SER A 238 14.55 -9.96 8.26
C SER A 238 16.05 -9.67 8.18
N ILE A 239 16.64 -9.13 9.25
CA ILE A 239 18.09 -8.88 9.34
C ILE A 239 18.81 -10.19 9.65
N GLN A 240 19.87 -10.46 8.89
CA GLN A 240 20.79 -11.59 9.13
C GLN A 240 22.04 -11.15 9.90
N HIS A 241 22.58 -9.98 9.57
CA HIS A 241 23.76 -9.40 10.20
C HIS A 241 23.88 -7.92 9.82
N TYR A 242 24.91 -7.25 10.34
CA TYR A 242 25.18 -5.83 10.11
C TYR A 242 26.55 -5.61 9.48
N LYS A 243 26.64 -4.60 8.63
CA LYS A 243 27.90 -4.01 8.15
C LYS A 243 28.15 -2.74 8.94
N VAL A 244 29.37 -2.60 9.46
CA VAL A 244 29.81 -1.40 10.17
C VAL A 244 30.74 -0.63 9.25
N TYR A 245 30.39 0.61 8.96
CA TYR A 245 31.21 1.52 8.19
C TYR A 245 31.86 2.55 9.11
N ARG A 246 33.08 2.95 8.76
CA ARG A 246 33.85 3.97 9.46
C ARG A 246 34.26 5.07 8.50
N ASN A 247 34.13 6.31 8.94
CA ASN A 247 34.71 7.48 8.29
C ASN A 247 35.75 8.09 9.24
N ASN A 248 37.00 8.16 8.80
CA ASN A 248 38.00 8.99 9.47
C ASN A 248 37.76 10.41 8.95
N CYS A 249 37.30 11.34 9.79
CA CYS A 249 36.80 12.66 9.38
C CYS A 249 37.75 13.46 8.47
N LEU A 250 39.04 13.08 8.44
CA LEU A 250 40.07 13.60 7.54
C LEU A 250 39.93 13.11 6.08
N ASP A 251 39.60 11.84 5.86
CA ASP A 251 39.51 11.19 4.55
C ASP A 251 38.16 11.45 3.84
N LYS A 252 37.13 11.89 4.59
CA LYS A 252 35.75 12.12 4.13
C LYS A 252 35.10 10.94 3.37
N ALA A 253 35.62 9.74 3.48
CA ALA A 253 35.14 8.56 2.78
C ALA A 253 34.73 7.47 3.77
N TRP A 254 33.51 6.95 3.61
CA TRP A 254 33.01 5.80 4.34
C TRP A 254 33.69 4.52 3.83
N LYS A 255 34.30 3.76 4.75
CA LYS A 255 34.96 2.48 4.45
C LYS A 255 34.29 1.38 5.28
N LEU A 256 34.05 0.21 4.67
CA LEU A 256 33.59 -0.96 5.40
C LEU A 256 34.68 -1.36 6.40
N LEU A 257 34.34 -1.36 7.68
CA LEU A 257 35.25 -1.75 8.76
C LEU A 257 35.15 -3.25 9.02
N LEU A 258 33.92 -3.74 9.24
CA LEU A 258 33.64 -5.14 9.52
C LEU A 258 32.20 -5.52 9.19
N THR A 259 31.95 -6.82 9.17
CA THR A 259 30.62 -7.43 9.09
C THR A 259 30.43 -8.29 10.33
N THR A 260 29.26 -8.24 10.96
CA THR A 260 28.96 -9.06 12.13
C THR A 260 28.62 -10.50 11.73
N ASP A 261 28.86 -11.46 12.63
CA ASP A 261 28.55 -12.87 12.35
C ASP A 261 27.06 -13.20 12.49
N ASP A 262 26.30 -12.35 13.19
CA ASP A 262 24.86 -12.50 13.46
C ASP A 262 24.20 -11.12 13.72
N THR A 263 22.97 -11.09 14.25
CA THR A 263 22.20 -9.89 14.61
C THR A 263 22.68 -9.21 15.90
N ILE A 264 23.96 -9.32 16.24
CA ILE A 264 24.54 -8.61 17.39
C ILE A 264 24.39 -7.09 17.22
N LEU A 265 24.22 -6.39 18.33
CA LEU A 265 23.95 -4.95 18.38
C LEU A 265 25.09 -4.15 19.01
N SER A 266 26.22 -4.80 19.27
CA SER A 266 27.43 -4.16 19.76
C SER A 266 28.69 -4.86 19.27
N VAL A 267 29.73 -4.09 19.00
CA VAL A 267 31.04 -4.59 18.54
C VAL A 267 32.15 -3.78 19.19
N ASN A 268 33.22 -4.47 19.62
CA ASN A 268 34.45 -3.81 20.04
C ASN A 268 35.31 -3.50 18.80
N ILE A 269 35.69 -2.23 18.68
CA ILE A 269 36.58 -1.73 17.63
C ILE A 269 37.91 -1.41 18.30
N SER A 270 38.94 -2.16 17.95
CA SER A 270 40.33 -1.97 18.39
C SER A 270 41.18 -1.29 17.32
N ASP A 271 42.45 -1.06 17.65
CA ASP A 271 43.49 -0.57 16.74
C ASP A 271 43.14 0.79 16.10
N LEU A 272 42.45 1.63 16.87
CA LEU A 272 42.17 3.01 16.47
C LEU A 272 43.45 3.85 16.66
N SER A 273 43.89 4.49 15.58
CA SER A 273 44.89 5.55 15.65
C SER A 273 44.27 6.84 16.15
N ASN A 274 45.07 7.71 16.77
CA ASN A 274 44.65 9.06 17.14
C ASN A 274 44.01 9.78 15.95
N GLY A 275 42.74 10.14 16.09
CA GLY A 275 41.92 10.68 15.02
C GLY A 275 40.48 10.85 15.46
N ARG A 276 39.67 11.41 14.58
CA ARG A 276 38.23 11.59 14.80
C ARG A 276 37.47 10.66 13.88
N TYR A 277 36.52 9.92 14.44
CA TYR A 277 35.81 8.88 13.72
C TYR A 277 34.30 9.07 13.81
N GLN A 278 33.63 8.70 12.73
CA GLN A 278 32.19 8.48 12.72
C GLN A 278 31.88 7.08 12.20
N PHE A 279 30.77 6.53 12.66
CA PHE A 279 30.33 5.20 12.30
C PHE A 279 28.91 5.20 11.74
N LYS A 280 28.64 4.24 10.86
CA LYS A 280 27.32 3.95 10.29
C LYS A 280 27.09 2.46 10.29
N ILE A 281 25.83 2.08 10.41
CA ILE A 281 25.41 0.69 10.43
C ILE A 281 24.46 0.43 9.27
N GLN A 282 24.66 -0.67 8.56
CA GLN A 282 23.74 -1.12 7.53
C GLN A 282 23.32 -2.55 7.83
N GLY A 283 22.00 -2.80 7.82
CA GLY A 283 21.47 -4.14 7.92
C GLY A 283 21.67 -4.91 6.63
N VAL A 284 21.89 -6.22 6.75
CA VAL A 284 21.93 -7.15 5.61
C VAL A 284 20.82 -8.16 5.79
N THR A 285 20.03 -8.36 4.73
CA THR A 285 18.92 -9.33 4.68
C THR A 285 19.27 -10.46 3.71
N LEU A 286 18.42 -11.48 3.65
CA LEU A 286 18.55 -12.60 2.72
C LEU A 286 18.67 -12.17 1.25
N VAL A 287 18.09 -11.03 0.89
CA VAL A 287 17.92 -10.61 -0.52
C VAL A 287 18.47 -9.25 -0.84
N GLY A 288 18.98 -8.53 0.16
CA GLY A 288 19.24 -7.12 0.02
C GLY A 288 19.96 -6.48 1.19
N ASP A 289 20.61 -5.36 0.92
CA ASP A 289 21.14 -4.49 1.98
C ASP A 289 20.06 -3.46 2.30
N THR A 290 19.96 -3.03 3.56
CA THR A 290 18.99 -2.02 4.00
C THR A 290 19.55 -0.61 3.78
N LEU A 291 18.75 0.40 4.10
CA LEU A 291 19.27 1.75 4.32
C LEU A 291 20.31 1.73 5.45
N GLU A 292 21.32 2.58 5.30
CA GLU A 292 22.30 2.88 6.35
C GLU A 292 21.63 3.70 7.45
N SER A 293 22.10 3.55 8.69
CA SER A 293 21.76 4.43 9.79
C SER A 293 22.26 5.86 9.54
N ASP A 294 21.73 6.79 10.32
CA ASP A 294 22.42 8.06 10.55
C ASP A 294 23.84 7.81 11.08
N ALA A 295 24.74 8.75 10.79
CA ALA A 295 26.11 8.69 11.30
C ALA A 295 26.10 8.92 12.81
N SER A 296 27.00 8.23 13.54
CA SER A 296 27.28 8.56 14.93
C SER A 296 27.76 10.02 15.07
N ASP A 297 27.67 10.52 16.30
CA ASP A 297 28.46 11.67 16.69
C ASP A 297 29.96 11.42 16.43
N GLU A 298 30.71 12.50 16.25
CA GLU A 298 32.16 12.45 16.09
C GLU A 298 32.81 12.02 17.42
N ILE A 299 33.58 10.93 17.37
CA ILE A 299 34.29 10.33 18.51
C ILE A 299 35.78 10.57 18.36
#